data_AF-A0A7R9WEV4-F1
#
_entry.id   AF-A0A7R9WEV4-F1
#
_cell.length_a   1.000
_cell.length_b   1.000
_cell.length_c   1.000
_cell.angle_alpha   90.00
_cell.angle_beta   90.00
_cell.angle_gamma   90.00
#
_symmetry.space_group_name_H-M   'P 1'
#
loop_
_entity.id
_entity.type
_entity.pdbx_description
1 polymer ?
#
loop_
_entity_poly.entity_id
_entity_poly.type
_entity_poly.pdbx_seq_one_letter_code
_entity_poly.pdbx_strand_id
1 'polypeptide(L)'
;REHYTAVGDALVWTLKVGLGEVWTPDVADAWTYVYGVIANTMADAGDKVTSDQEVKVSDQEKKFHIKRTWEKIDPMREHATKIFYRDLRETDPKSNAVFEDVDMEAQEKKLADTLGIAVKYLDNLEDLIPVLEDMAVRHLDYGITKEMYYSVGASLLKTLEVGLGDDWTPEVKTSWEWIYK
;
A
#
# COMPACT_ATOMS: atom_id res chain seq x y z
N ARG A 1 -11.18 1.36 9.15
CA ARG A 1 -12.15 0.70 10.06
C ARG A 1 -11.62 0.55 11.49
N GLU A 2 -10.33 0.24 11.69
CA GLU A 2 -9.70 0.12 13.02
C GLU A 2 -9.88 1.35 13.93
N HIS A 3 -9.83 2.57 13.38
CA HIS A 3 -10.08 3.80 14.16
C HIS A 3 -11.48 3.88 14.78
N TYR A 4 -12.50 3.28 14.15
CA TYR A 4 -13.85 3.27 14.71
C TYR A 4 -13.98 2.29 15.88
N THR A 5 -13.24 1.18 15.89
CA THR A 5 -13.24 0.27 17.05
C THR A 5 -12.68 0.96 18.29
N ALA A 6 -11.54 1.62 18.17
CA ALA A 6 -10.92 2.34 19.28
C ALA A 6 -11.80 3.45 19.87
N VAL A 7 -12.53 4.18 19.02
CA VAL A 7 -13.49 5.22 19.46
C VAL A 7 -14.70 4.60 20.17
N GLY A 8 -15.15 3.41 19.75
CA GLY A 8 -16.24 2.69 20.38
C GLY A 8 -15.91 2.24 21.79
N ASP A 9 -14.73 1.65 21.96
CA ASP A 9 -14.24 1.20 23.27
C ASP A 9 -14.11 2.38 24.24
N ALA A 10 -13.58 3.52 23.75
CA ALA A 10 -13.49 4.74 24.53
C ALA A 10 -14.87 5.30 24.92
N LEU A 11 -15.82 5.32 23.98
CA LEU A 11 -17.19 5.80 24.23
C LEU A 11 -17.93 4.94 25.26
N VAL A 12 -17.89 3.61 25.09
CA VAL A 12 -18.50 2.65 26.03
C VAL A 12 -17.88 2.79 27.42
N TRP A 13 -16.56 2.95 27.49
CA TRP A 13 -15.87 3.20 28.75
C TRP A 13 -16.31 4.51 29.40
N THR A 14 -16.41 5.61 28.66
CA THR A 14 -16.87 6.91 29.18
C THR A 14 -18.30 6.82 29.70
N LEU A 15 -19.21 6.15 28.99
CA LEU A 15 -20.59 5.95 29.42
C LEU A 15 -20.68 5.11 30.69
N LYS A 16 -19.85 4.06 30.80
CA LYS A 16 -19.74 3.26 32.02
C LYS A 16 -19.33 4.11 33.23
N VAL A 17 -18.33 4.98 33.07
CA VAL A 17 -17.88 5.88 34.15
C VAL A 17 -18.96 6.91 34.51
N GLY A 18 -19.61 7.51 33.51
CA GLY A 18 -20.58 8.59 33.72
C GLY A 18 -21.94 8.14 34.27
N LEU A 19 -22.38 6.92 33.92
CA LEU A 19 -23.70 6.41 34.33
C LEU A 19 -23.68 5.72 35.70
N GLY A 20 -22.50 5.35 36.22
CA GLY A 20 -22.35 4.80 37.57
C GLY A 20 -23.28 3.61 37.84
N GLU A 21 -24.15 3.72 38.85
CA GLU A 21 -25.07 2.65 39.25
C GLU A 21 -26.16 2.33 38.20
N VAL A 22 -26.39 3.22 37.23
CA VAL A 22 -27.33 3.02 36.13
C VAL A 22 -26.72 2.17 35.01
N TRP A 23 -25.40 1.91 35.05
CA TRP A 23 -24.72 1.05 34.10
C TRP A 23 -24.98 -0.42 34.38
N THR A 24 -25.82 -1.05 33.55
CA THR A 24 -26.08 -2.50 33.57
C THR A 24 -25.50 -3.17 32.32
N PRO A 25 -25.38 -4.52 32.30
CA PRO A 25 -25.01 -5.26 31.09
C PRO A 25 -25.93 -4.93 29.90
N ASP A 26 -27.25 -4.86 30.12
CA ASP A 26 -28.21 -4.53 29.06
C ASP A 26 -28.00 -3.12 28.49
N VAL A 27 -27.62 -2.16 29.34
CA VAL A 27 -27.28 -0.79 28.91
C VAL A 27 -25.96 -0.80 28.12
N ALA A 28 -24.98 -1.58 28.54
CA ALA A 28 -23.71 -1.74 27.82
C ALA A 28 -23.92 -2.33 26.42
N ASP A 29 -24.72 -3.39 26.32
CA ASP A 29 -25.03 -4.07 25.05
C ASP A 29 -25.80 -3.14 24.11
N ALA A 30 -26.78 -2.39 24.63
CA ALA A 30 -27.55 -1.42 23.86
C ALA A 30 -26.65 -0.31 23.29
N TRP A 31 -25.74 0.25 24.09
CA TRP A 31 -24.81 1.29 23.62
C TRP A 31 -23.78 0.76 22.64
N THR A 32 -23.28 -0.46 22.85
CA THR A 32 -22.36 -1.12 21.91
C THR A 32 -23.04 -1.37 20.56
N TYR A 33 -24.30 -1.82 20.57
CA TYR A 33 -25.08 -2.01 19.36
C TYR A 33 -25.30 -0.70 18.60
N VAL A 34 -25.75 0.37 19.29
CA VAL A 34 -25.98 1.69 18.68
C VAL A 34 -24.69 2.24 18.06
N TYR A 35 -23.58 2.16 18.79
CA TYR A 35 -22.29 2.60 18.28
C TYR A 35 -21.87 1.79 17.05
N GLY A 36 -22.03 0.46 17.08
CA GLY A 36 -21.74 -0.42 15.95
C GLY A 36 -22.53 -0.04 14.69
N VAL A 37 -23.83 0.26 14.81
CA VAL A 37 -24.66 0.71 13.68
C VAL A 37 -24.14 2.03 13.10
N ILE A 38 -23.82 3.02 13.95
CA ILE A 38 -23.30 4.33 13.51
C ILE A 38 -21.95 4.16 12.82
N ALA A 39 -21.01 3.46 13.46
CA ALA A 39 -19.66 3.23 12.95
C ALA A 39 -19.69 2.52 11.59
N ASN A 40 -20.50 1.46 11.47
CA ASN A 40 -20.64 0.74 10.20
C ASN A 40 -21.26 1.62 9.11
N THR A 41 -22.33 2.36 9.43
CA THR A 41 -22.97 3.26 8.46
C THR A 41 -22.00 4.35 7.98
N MET A 42 -21.23 4.94 8.89
CA MET A 42 -20.23 5.96 8.54
C MET A 42 -19.07 5.36 7.74
N ALA A 43 -18.58 4.17 8.10
CA ALA A 43 -17.55 3.48 7.35
C ALA A 43 -18.03 3.13 5.94
N ASP A 44 -19.22 2.56 5.80
CA ASP A 44 -19.79 2.20 4.49
C ASP A 44 -20.08 3.45 3.64
N ALA A 45 -20.52 4.55 4.25
CA ALA A 45 -20.69 5.82 3.54
C ALA A 45 -19.34 6.40 3.10
N GLY A 46 -18.32 6.32 3.94
CA GLY A 46 -16.95 6.70 3.60
C GLY A 46 -16.41 5.87 2.45
N ASP A 47 -16.53 4.54 2.53
CA ASP A 47 -16.12 3.60 1.49
C ASP A 47 -16.84 3.90 0.16
N LYS A 48 -18.15 4.19 0.19
CA LYS A 48 -18.93 4.61 -0.99
C LYS A 48 -18.47 5.94 -1.57
N VAL A 49 -18.24 6.96 -0.74
CA VAL A 49 -17.73 8.26 -1.21
C VAL A 49 -16.34 8.09 -1.82
N THR A 50 -15.47 7.28 -1.22
CA THR A 50 -14.15 6.98 -1.80
C THR A 50 -14.27 6.21 -3.12
N SER A 51 -15.22 5.28 -3.24
CA SER A 51 -15.45 4.54 -4.49
C SER A 51 -16.08 5.39 -5.58
N ASP A 52 -16.95 6.35 -5.21
CA ASP A 52 -17.60 7.27 -6.14
C ASP A 52 -16.64 8.35 -6.64
N GLN A 53 -15.61 8.66 -5.85
CA GLN A 53 -14.51 9.55 -6.21
C GLN A 53 -13.30 8.82 -6.84
N GLU A 54 -13.32 7.49 -6.87
CA GLU A 54 -12.24 6.71 -7.48
C GLU A 54 -12.23 6.98 -8.99
N VAL A 55 -11.08 7.43 -9.50
CA VAL A 55 -10.91 7.68 -10.93
C VAL A 55 -11.10 6.35 -11.66
N LYS A 56 -12.16 6.25 -12.46
CA LYS A 56 -12.47 5.03 -13.21
C LYS A 56 -11.51 4.89 -14.38
N VAL A 57 -10.40 4.22 -14.13
CA VAL A 57 -9.41 3.84 -15.14
C VAL A 57 -9.63 2.36 -15.50
N SER A 58 -9.84 2.05 -16.78
CA SER A 58 -9.93 0.67 -17.26
C SER A 58 -8.57 -0.05 -17.17
N ASP A 59 -8.55 -1.38 -17.14
CA ASP A 59 -7.29 -2.12 -17.05
C ASP A 59 -6.35 -1.82 -18.22
N GLN A 60 -6.87 -1.57 -19.43
CA GLN A 60 -6.07 -1.16 -20.57
C GLN A 60 -5.43 0.23 -20.36
N GLU A 61 -6.19 1.18 -19.82
CA GLU A 61 -5.67 2.51 -19.50
C GLU A 61 -4.64 2.44 -18.36
N LYS A 62 -4.83 1.58 -17.35
CA LYS A 62 -3.84 1.37 -16.29
C LYS A 62 -2.52 0.87 -16.86
N LYS A 63 -2.57 -0.16 -17.70
CA LYS A 63 -1.39 -0.69 -18.37
C LYS A 63 -0.71 0.36 -19.24
N PHE A 64 -1.49 1.17 -19.96
CA PHE A 64 -0.98 2.28 -20.75
C PHE A 64 -0.26 3.31 -19.88
N HIS A 65 -0.86 3.79 -18.79
CA HIS A 65 -0.25 4.76 -17.88
C HIS A 65 1.03 4.22 -17.26
N ILE A 66 1.05 2.98 -16.77
CA ILE A 66 2.23 2.33 -16.19
C ILE A 66 3.38 2.32 -17.21
N LYS A 67 3.14 1.82 -18.43
CA LYS A 67 4.17 1.76 -19.48
C LYS A 67 4.67 3.15 -19.87
N ARG A 68 3.75 4.08 -20.11
CA ARG A 68 4.07 5.44 -20.55
C ARG A 68 4.88 6.22 -19.53
N THR A 69 4.56 6.05 -18.24
CA THR A 69 5.28 6.73 -17.15
C THR A 69 6.59 6.02 -16.82
N TRP A 70 6.65 4.70 -16.95
CA TRP A 70 7.92 3.96 -16.86
C TRP A 70 8.94 4.40 -17.92
N GLU A 71 8.53 4.69 -19.16
CA GLU A 71 9.42 5.24 -20.20
C GLU A 71 10.12 6.55 -19.79
N LYS A 72 9.49 7.33 -18.91
CA LYS A 72 10.07 8.56 -18.37
C LYS A 72 11.02 8.29 -17.20
N ILE A 73 10.74 7.27 -16.41
CA ILE A 73 11.53 6.88 -15.23
C ILE A 73 12.76 6.05 -15.59
N ASP A 74 12.68 5.14 -16.57
CA ASP A 74 13.77 4.22 -16.92
C ASP A 74 15.11 4.92 -17.22
N PRO A 75 15.16 6.06 -17.94
CA PRO A 75 16.40 6.80 -18.17
C PRO A 75 17.04 7.37 -16.89
N MET A 76 16.24 7.54 -15.82
CA MET A 76 16.68 8.05 -14.52
C MET A 76 16.57 7.00 -13.41
N ARG A 77 16.53 5.71 -13.78
CA ARG A 77 16.27 4.60 -12.84
C ARG A 77 17.24 4.55 -11.67
N GLU A 78 18.52 4.89 -11.87
CA GLU A 78 19.51 4.93 -10.79
C GLU A 78 19.19 6.03 -9.75
N HIS A 79 18.64 7.15 -10.19
CA HIS A 79 18.19 8.19 -9.27
C HIS A 79 16.92 7.76 -8.54
N ALA A 80 15.98 7.14 -9.26
CA ALA A 80 14.74 6.64 -8.69
C ALA A 80 15.00 5.56 -7.61
N THR A 81 15.89 4.60 -7.86
CA THR A 81 16.21 3.55 -6.88
C THR A 81 16.85 4.11 -5.61
N LYS A 82 17.65 5.17 -5.71
CA LYS A 82 18.21 5.87 -4.54
C LYS A 82 17.14 6.55 -3.70
N ILE A 83 16.13 7.16 -4.34
CA ILE A 83 14.97 7.72 -3.63
C ILE A 83 14.21 6.60 -2.92
N PHE A 84 13.95 5.49 -3.61
CA PHE A 84 13.25 4.33 -3.06
C PHE A 84 13.93 3.77 -1.80
N TYR A 85 15.23 3.46 -1.87
CA TYR A 85 15.93 2.87 -0.73
C TYR A 85 16.14 3.86 0.41
N ARG A 86 16.23 5.17 0.13
CA ARG A 86 16.22 6.19 1.18
C ARG A 86 14.88 6.22 1.90
N ASP A 87 13.78 6.26 1.17
CA ASP A 87 12.42 6.30 1.76
C ASP A 87 12.12 5.04 2.57
N LEU A 88 12.45 3.85 2.04
CA LEU A 88 12.27 2.58 2.73
C LEU A 88 13.06 2.53 4.05
N ARG A 89 14.28 3.07 4.06
CA ARG A 89 15.11 3.20 5.28
C ARG A 89 14.48 4.06 6.35
N GLU A 90 13.91 5.18 5.94
CA GLU A 90 13.33 6.17 6.85
C GLU A 90 11.98 5.70 7.40
N THR A 91 11.19 5.00 6.59
CA THR A 91 9.81 4.62 6.91
C THR A 91 9.68 3.23 7.52
N ASP A 92 10.56 2.29 7.16
CA ASP A 92 10.55 0.92 7.69
C ASP A 92 11.98 0.38 7.93
N PRO A 93 12.57 0.70 9.10
CA PRO A 93 13.90 0.21 9.47
C PRO A 93 14.02 -1.32 9.47
N LYS A 94 12.91 -2.06 9.68
CA LYS A 94 12.94 -3.53 9.63
C LYS A 94 13.11 -4.04 8.21
N SER A 95 12.43 -3.42 7.26
CA SER A 95 12.65 -3.68 5.82
C SER A 95 14.05 -3.33 5.37
N ASN A 96 14.70 -2.34 5.98
CA ASN A 96 16.09 -2.03 5.66
C ASN A 96 17.10 -3.05 6.20
N ALA A 97 16.84 -3.68 7.35
CA ALA A 97 17.80 -4.57 8.01
C ALA A 97 18.24 -5.76 7.14
N VAL A 98 17.37 -6.20 6.21
CA VAL A 98 17.69 -7.29 5.27
C VAL A 98 18.77 -6.93 4.24
N PHE A 99 19.10 -5.65 4.11
CA PHE A 99 20.09 -5.13 3.16
C PHE A 99 21.42 -4.70 3.80
N GLU A 100 21.64 -4.96 5.10
CA GLU A 100 22.84 -4.48 5.82
C GLU A 100 24.16 -5.00 5.23
N ASP A 101 24.20 -6.26 4.79
CA ASP A 101 25.38 -6.90 4.19
C ASP A 101 25.29 -7.04 2.66
N VAL A 102 24.49 -6.19 2.01
CA VAL A 102 24.23 -6.25 0.57
C VAL A 102 24.98 -5.14 -0.17
N ASP A 103 25.56 -5.47 -1.32
CA ASP A 103 26.04 -4.47 -2.27
C ASP A 103 24.85 -3.67 -2.81
N MET A 104 24.67 -2.46 -2.28
CA MET A 104 23.53 -1.62 -2.61
C MET A 104 23.56 -1.09 -4.04
N GLU A 105 24.73 -0.88 -4.65
CA GLU A 105 24.79 -0.44 -6.05
C GLU A 105 24.30 -1.57 -6.97
N ALA A 106 24.75 -2.79 -6.72
CA ALA A 106 24.28 -3.97 -7.45
C ALA A 106 22.79 -4.24 -7.21
N GLN A 107 22.32 -4.07 -5.97
CA GLN A 107 20.93 -4.30 -5.59
C GLN A 107 19.97 -3.27 -6.20
N GLU A 108 20.35 -1.98 -6.21
CA GLU A 108 19.60 -0.91 -6.87
C GLU A 108 19.40 -1.23 -8.36
N LYS A 109 20.47 -1.62 -9.05
CA LYS A 109 20.40 -2.02 -10.46
C LYS A 109 19.49 -3.23 -10.66
N LYS A 110 19.63 -4.26 -9.81
CA LYS A 110 18.83 -5.48 -9.89
C LYS A 110 17.33 -5.18 -9.71
N LEU A 111 16.97 -4.30 -8.78
CA LEU A 111 15.58 -3.87 -8.60
C LEU A 111 15.05 -3.16 -9.86
N ALA A 112 15.80 -2.18 -10.37
CA ALA A 112 15.40 -1.44 -11.58
C ALA A 112 15.20 -2.36 -12.79
N ASP A 113 16.14 -3.28 -13.03
CA ASP A 113 16.06 -4.22 -14.15
C ASP A 113 14.86 -5.18 -14.00
N THR A 114 14.59 -5.65 -12.77
CA THR A 114 13.44 -6.53 -12.47
C THR A 114 12.12 -5.81 -12.73
N LEU A 115 11.96 -4.57 -12.26
CA LEU A 115 10.78 -3.76 -12.51
C LEU A 115 10.60 -3.46 -14.00
N GLY A 116 11.69 -3.19 -14.73
CA GLY A 116 11.66 -3.01 -16.17
C GLY A 116 11.15 -4.24 -16.92
N ILE A 117 11.53 -5.44 -16.48
CA ILE A 117 10.98 -6.70 -17.01
C ILE A 117 9.49 -6.80 -16.67
N ALA A 118 9.09 -6.53 -15.44
CA ALA A 118 7.68 -6.59 -15.03
C ALA A 118 6.79 -5.67 -15.89
N VAL A 119 7.22 -4.43 -16.11
CA VAL A 119 6.50 -3.47 -16.97
C VAL A 119 6.46 -3.93 -18.43
N LYS A 120 7.56 -4.48 -18.94
CA LYS A 120 7.62 -5.02 -20.32
C LYS A 120 6.59 -6.15 -20.54
N TYR A 121 6.38 -7.00 -19.55
CA TYR A 121 5.46 -8.14 -19.62
C TYR A 121 4.06 -7.85 -19.06
N LEU A 122 3.70 -6.59 -18.84
CA LEU A 122 2.42 -6.21 -18.24
C LEU A 122 1.18 -6.68 -19.04
N ASP A 123 1.32 -6.92 -20.35
CA ASP A 123 0.24 -7.52 -21.17
C ASP A 123 0.17 -9.05 -21.02
N ASN A 124 1.27 -9.69 -20.63
CA ASN A 124 1.46 -11.14 -20.58
C ASN A 124 1.98 -11.57 -19.19
N LEU A 125 1.31 -11.13 -18.11
CA LEU A 125 1.77 -11.40 -16.73
C LEU A 125 1.81 -12.89 -16.40
N GLU A 126 1.02 -13.72 -17.07
CA GLU A 126 1.04 -15.18 -16.92
C GLU A 126 2.43 -15.77 -17.17
N ASP A 127 3.19 -15.21 -18.11
CA ASP A 127 4.55 -15.64 -18.44
C ASP A 127 5.55 -15.36 -17.30
N LEU A 128 5.23 -14.41 -16.41
CA LEU A 128 6.09 -14.07 -15.27
C LEU A 128 5.81 -14.95 -14.04
N ILE A 129 4.65 -15.62 -13.96
CA ILE A 129 4.24 -16.36 -12.75
C ILE A 129 5.33 -17.33 -12.26
N PRO A 130 5.92 -18.20 -13.09
CA PRO A 130 6.93 -19.15 -12.61
C PRO A 130 8.18 -18.46 -12.06
N VAL A 131 8.57 -17.33 -12.64
CA VAL A 131 9.73 -16.55 -12.19
C VAL A 131 9.43 -15.85 -10.86
N LEU A 132 8.23 -15.32 -10.71
CA LEU A 132 7.78 -14.68 -9.47
C LEU A 132 7.65 -15.68 -8.32
N GLU A 133 7.19 -16.91 -8.60
CA GLU A 133 7.14 -17.99 -7.60
C GLU A 133 8.53 -18.39 -7.10
N ASP A 134 9.51 -18.58 -8.00
CA ASP A 134 10.91 -18.83 -7.61
C ASP A 134 11.49 -17.66 -6.80
N MET A 135 11.20 -16.43 -7.22
CA MET A 135 11.60 -15.25 -6.48
C MET A 135 11.01 -15.24 -5.07
N ALA A 136 9.71 -15.55 -4.93
CA ALA A 136 9.04 -15.56 -3.64
C ALA A 136 9.70 -16.54 -2.66
N VAL A 137 10.08 -17.74 -3.12
CA VAL A 137 10.81 -18.73 -2.30
C VAL A 137 12.13 -18.15 -1.77
N ARG A 138 12.92 -17.50 -2.63
CA ARG A 138 14.17 -16.87 -2.21
C ARG A 138 13.96 -15.69 -1.24
N HIS A 139 12.88 -14.93 -1.41
CA HIS A 139 12.55 -13.84 -0.47
C HIS A 139 12.20 -14.38 0.92
N LEU A 140 11.59 -15.57 1.01
CA LEU A 140 11.36 -16.23 2.30
C LEU A 140 12.69 -16.60 2.98
N ASP A 141 13.68 -17.10 2.22
CA ASP A 141 15.01 -17.42 2.76
C ASP A 141 15.74 -16.18 3.30
N TYR A 142 15.46 -14.99 2.73
CA TYR A 142 15.98 -13.71 3.21
C TYR A 142 15.21 -13.16 4.42
N GLY A 143 14.14 -13.83 4.87
CA GLY A 143 13.31 -13.38 5.98
C GLY A 143 12.30 -12.28 5.61
N ILE A 144 12.00 -12.08 4.32
CA ILE A 144 11.01 -11.10 3.88
C ILE A 144 9.61 -11.56 4.28
N THR A 145 8.88 -10.72 4.99
CA THR A 145 7.50 -10.98 5.40
C THR A 145 6.49 -10.33 4.46
N LYS A 146 5.22 -10.72 4.56
CA LYS A 146 4.13 -10.09 3.82
C LYS A 146 4.02 -8.60 4.12
N GLU A 147 4.23 -8.21 5.37
CA GLU A 147 4.12 -6.83 5.83
C GLU A 147 5.16 -5.92 5.16
N MET A 148 6.36 -6.43 4.92
CA MET A 148 7.44 -5.68 4.26
C MET A 148 7.08 -5.31 2.81
N TYR A 149 6.24 -6.10 2.12
CA TYR A 149 5.77 -5.75 0.77
C TYR A 149 4.89 -4.49 0.77
N TYR A 150 4.15 -4.21 1.85
CA TYR A 150 3.37 -2.96 1.94
C TYR A 150 4.30 -1.74 2.04
N SER A 151 5.37 -1.83 2.83
CA SER A 151 6.39 -0.77 2.94
C SER A 151 7.10 -0.54 1.62
N VAL A 152 7.44 -1.62 0.91
CA VAL A 152 8.03 -1.59 -0.44
C VAL A 152 7.07 -0.92 -1.43
N GLY A 153 5.80 -1.30 -1.43
CA GLY A 153 4.79 -0.67 -2.30
C GLY A 153 4.63 0.82 -2.04
N ALA A 154 4.54 1.23 -0.78
CA ALA A 154 4.46 2.63 -0.39
C ALA A 154 5.71 3.43 -0.84
N SER A 155 6.90 2.88 -0.62
CA SER A 155 8.17 3.52 -1.02
C SER A 155 8.29 3.64 -2.56
N LEU A 156 7.80 2.65 -3.31
CA LEU A 156 7.81 2.72 -4.78
C LEU A 156 6.85 3.80 -5.28
N LEU A 157 5.61 3.84 -4.75
CA LEU A 157 4.65 4.89 -5.12
C LEU A 157 5.19 6.29 -4.79
N LYS A 158 5.86 6.44 -3.65
CA LYS A 158 6.50 7.71 -3.28
C LYS A 158 7.61 8.10 -4.26
N THR A 159 8.42 7.12 -4.65
CA THR A 159 9.50 7.31 -5.63
C THR A 159 8.96 7.76 -6.98
N LEU A 160 7.88 7.13 -7.44
CA LEU A 160 7.22 7.48 -8.70
C LEU A 160 6.59 8.86 -8.65
N GLU A 161 5.91 9.21 -7.55
CA GLU A 161 5.37 10.56 -7.31
C GLU A 161 6.46 11.63 -7.45
N VAL A 162 7.59 11.44 -6.75
CA VAL A 162 8.71 12.39 -6.78
C VAL A 162 9.36 12.44 -8.17
N GLY A 163 9.56 11.29 -8.81
CA GLY A 163 10.24 11.19 -10.10
C GLY A 163 9.41 11.70 -11.28
N LEU A 164 8.08 11.55 -11.23
CA LEU A 164 7.17 11.97 -12.29
C LEU A 164 6.71 13.42 -12.13
N GLY A 165 6.67 13.96 -10.91
CA GLY A 165 6.26 15.34 -10.67
C GLY A 165 4.86 15.63 -11.24
N ASP A 166 4.76 16.58 -12.17
CA ASP A 166 3.51 16.96 -12.82
C ASP A 166 2.85 15.82 -13.62
N ASP A 167 3.62 14.79 -14.00
CA ASP A 167 3.10 13.59 -14.66
C ASP A 167 2.47 12.58 -13.68
N TRP A 168 2.57 12.80 -12.37
CA TRP A 168 1.90 11.99 -11.34
C TRP A 168 0.44 12.42 -11.18
N THR A 169 -0.37 12.19 -12.21
CA THR A 169 -1.80 12.51 -12.18
C THR A 169 -2.59 11.52 -11.34
N PRO A 170 -3.84 11.84 -10.94
CA PRO A 170 -4.72 10.88 -10.25
C PRO A 170 -4.89 9.55 -11.00
N GLU A 171 -5.03 9.59 -12.32
CA GLU A 171 -5.13 8.39 -13.18
C GLU A 171 -3.86 7.54 -13.11
N VAL A 172 -2.69 8.18 -13.17
CA VAL A 172 -1.39 7.50 -13.08
C VAL A 172 -1.22 6.87 -11.70
N LYS A 173 -1.54 7.60 -10.63
CA LYS A 173 -1.53 7.08 -9.27
C LYS A 173 -2.44 5.86 -9.13
N THR A 174 -3.69 5.95 -9.55
CA THR A 174 -4.65 4.82 -9.55
C THR A 174 -4.13 3.63 -10.35
N SER A 175 -3.44 3.88 -11.46
CA SER A 175 -2.86 2.83 -12.30
C SER A 175 -1.72 2.10 -11.62
N TRP A 176 -0.81 2.80 -10.93
CA TRP A 176 0.30 2.18 -10.20
C TRP A 176 -0.17 1.50 -8.91
N GLU A 177 -1.17 2.04 -8.21
CA GLU A 177 -1.78 1.40 -7.04
C GLU A 177 -2.46 0.07 -7.38
N TRP A 178 -2.98 -0.08 -8.61
CA TRP A 178 -3.60 -1.33 -9.06
C TRP A 178 -2.65 -2.53 -9.07
N ILE A 179 -1.34 -2.32 -9.19
CA ILE A 179 -0.35 -3.42 -9.13
C ILE A 179 -0.31 -4.07 -7.73
N TYR A 180 -0.73 -3.35 -6.70
CA TYR A 180 -0.65 -3.76 -5.30
C TYR A 180 -1.98 -4.24 -4.71
N LYS A 181 -3.07 -4.16 -5.47
CA LYS A 181 -4.41 -4.63 -5.08
C LYS A 181 -4.63 -6.05 -5.59
#